data_AF-A0A920RSP9-F1
#
_entry.id   AF-A0A920RSP9-F1
#
_cell.length_a   1.000
_cell.length_b   1.000
_cell.length_c   1.000
_cell.angle_alpha   90.00
_cell.angle_beta   90.00
_cell.angle_gamma   90.00
#
_symmetry.space_group_name_H-M   'P 1'
#
loop_
_entity.id
_entity.type
_entity.pdbx_description
1 polymer ?
#
loop_
_entity_poly.entity_id
_entity_poly.type
_entity_poly.pdbx_seq_one_letter_code
_entity_poly.pdbx_strand_id
1 'polypeptide(L)' 'MQRVGFRKGPNTVIRFKNPESGSVTFEDLVRGQMEVANKELDDLILVRSDGSPTYNLCVVVDDLE' A
#
# COMPACT_ATOMS: atom_id res chain seq x y z
N MET A 1 -7.21 14.61 -5.91
CA MET A 1 -6.77 13.22 -6.13
C MET A 1 -7.14 12.77 -7.56
N GLN A 2 -6.59 13.42 -8.58
CA GLN A 2 -6.56 12.94 -9.96
C GLN A 2 -5.55 13.80 -10.71
N ARG A 3 -4.33 13.27 -10.90
CA ARG A 3 -3.32 13.77 -11.86
C ARG A 3 -2.25 12.70 -12.08
N VAL A 4 -2.72 11.52 -12.48
CA VAL A 4 -1.95 10.55 -13.26
C VAL A 4 -2.86 10.26 -14.45
N GLY A 5 -2.36 10.33 -15.68
CA GLY A 5 -3.16 10.41 -16.93
C GLY A 5 -4.08 9.22 -17.26
N PHE A 6 -4.44 8.41 -16.28
CA PHE A 6 -5.31 7.24 -16.40
C PHE A 6 -6.76 7.63 -16.06
N ARG A 7 -7.69 7.32 -16.96
CA ARG A 7 -9.13 7.45 -16.69
C ARG A 7 -9.59 6.29 -15.81
N LYS A 8 -10.35 6.56 -14.75
CA LYS A 8 -10.99 5.52 -13.92
C LYS A 8 -11.99 4.76 -14.80
N GLY A 9 -11.74 3.48 -15.02
CA GLY A 9 -12.68 2.59 -15.70
C GLY A 9 -13.73 2.03 -14.73
N PRO A 10 -14.84 1.45 -15.23
CA PRO A 10 -15.72 0.66 -14.38
C PRO A 10 -14.92 -0.49 -13.76
N ASN A 11 -15.13 -0.77 -12.47
CA ASN A 11 -14.47 -1.84 -11.72
C ASN A 11 -12.93 -1.74 -11.59
N THR A 12 -12.33 -0.56 -11.76
CA THR A 12 -10.88 -0.36 -11.50
C THR A 12 -10.59 0.05 -10.07
N VAL A 13 -9.48 -0.43 -9.51
CA VAL A 13 -8.96 -0.09 -8.18
C VAL A 13 -7.58 0.57 -8.28
N ILE A 14 -7.15 1.26 -7.22
CA ILE A 14 -5.76 1.70 -7.04
C ILE A 14 -5.05 0.68 -6.16
N ARG A 15 -3.87 0.22 -6.56
CA ARG A 15 -3.03 -0.69 -5.80
C ARG A 15 -1.71 -0.05 -5.41
N PHE A 16 -1.14 -0.50 -4.30
CA PHE A 16 0.25 -0.24 -3.95
C PHE A 16 1.14 -0.95 -4.96
N LYS A 17 2.19 -0.27 -5.42
CA LYS A 17 3.18 -0.86 -6.35
C LYS A 17 4.40 -1.23 -5.52
N ASN A 18 4.39 -2.45 -4.98
CA ASN A 18 5.52 -2.92 -4.19
C ASN A 18 6.75 -3.14 -5.11
N PRO A 19 7.99 -2.91 -4.65
CA PRO A 19 9.16 -3.32 -5.42
C PRO A 19 9.16 -4.84 -5.66
N GLU A 20 9.62 -5.29 -6.83
CA GLU A 20 9.60 -6.73 -7.17
C GLU A 20 10.73 -7.53 -6.48
N SER A 21 11.79 -6.86 -6.03
CA SER A 21 12.97 -7.48 -5.44
C SER A 21 13.56 -6.64 -4.29
N GLY A 22 14.46 -7.25 -3.51
CA GLY A 22 14.99 -6.67 -2.28
C GLY A 22 14.17 -7.08 -1.05
N SER A 23 14.34 -6.33 0.03
CA SER A 23 13.65 -6.54 1.30
C SER A 23 13.27 -5.22 1.95
N VAL A 24 12.26 -5.27 2.81
CA VAL A 24 11.93 -4.21 3.76
C VAL A 24 12.44 -4.63 5.12
N THR A 25 13.25 -3.78 5.74
CA THR A 25 13.72 -3.91 7.11
C THR A 25 13.08 -2.87 8.01
N PHE A 26 12.69 -3.27 9.22
CA PHE A 26 12.11 -2.38 10.22
C PHE A 26 12.39 -2.89 11.63
N GLU A 27 12.37 -1.98 12.60
CA GLU A 27 12.55 -2.29 14.03
C GLU A 27 11.20 -2.45 14.70
N ASP A 28 10.90 -3.65 15.19
CA ASP A 28 9.73 -3.94 16.02
C ASP A 28 10.11 -3.84 17.50
N LEU A 29 9.31 -3.16 18.32
CA LEU A 29 9.62 -2.92 19.73
C LEU A 29 9.69 -4.20 20.59
N VAL A 30 9.07 -5.30 20.16
CA VAL A 30 9.02 -6.56 20.90
C VAL A 30 9.98 -7.59 20.29
N ARG A 31 10.04 -7.66 18.97
CA ARG A 31 10.82 -8.66 18.22
C ARG A 31 12.20 -8.18 17.79
N GLY A 32 12.48 -6.88 17.90
CA GLY A 32 13.71 -6.26 17.40
C GLY A 32 13.71 -6.13 15.87
N GLN A 33 14.88 -6.24 15.27
CA GLN A 33 15.05 -6.08 13.83
C GLN A 33 14.34 -7.19 13.05
N MET A 34 13.43 -6.80 12.16
CA MET A 34 12.68 -7.67 11.27
C MET A 34 13.04 -7.38 9.82
N GLU A 35 13.05 -8.43 8.98
CA GLU A 35 13.27 -8.34 7.55
C GLU A 35 12.23 -9.17 6.81
N VAL A 36 11.61 -8.60 5.78
CA VAL A 36 10.65 -9.28 4.91
C VAL A 36 11.07 -9.11 3.46
N ALA A 37 11.17 -10.21 2.71
CA ALA A 37 11.51 -10.15 1.30
C ALA A 37 10.34 -9.56 0.49
N ASN A 38 10.63 -8.67 -0.46
CA ASN A 38 9.59 -7.98 -1.23
C ASN A 38 8.71 -8.92 -2.06
N LYS A 39 9.24 -10.08 -2.44
CA LYS A 39 8.49 -11.15 -3.14
C LYS A 39 7.37 -11.78 -2.28
N GLU A 40 7.42 -11.59 -0.96
CA GLU A 40 6.41 -12.08 -0.01
C GLU A 40 5.29 -11.06 0.22
N LEU A 41 5.45 -9.83 -0.27
CA LEU A 41 4.50 -8.73 -0.10
C LEU A 41 3.66 -8.55 -1.37
N ASP A 42 2.35 -8.47 -1.17
CA ASP A 42 1.37 -8.27 -2.26
C ASP A 42 1.13 -6.78 -2.58
N ASP A 43 0.69 -6.52 -3.82
CA ASP A 43 0.18 -5.22 -4.26
C ASP A 43 -1.24 -4.97 -3.71
N LEU A 44 -1.28 -4.49 -2.46
CA LEU A 44 -2.49 -4.20 -1.70
C LEU A 44 -3.40 -3.19 -2.42
N ILE A 45 -4.71 -3.37 -2.34
CA ILE A 45 -5.67 -2.36 -2.79
C ILE A 45 -5.65 -1.18 -1.81
N LEU A 46 -5.43 0.03 -2.34
CA LEU A 46 -5.44 1.29 -1.60
C LEU A 46 -6.79 2.01 -1.72
N VAL A 47 -7.39 1.98 -2.92
CA VAL A 47 -8.71 2.60 -3.18
C VAL A 47 -9.58 1.62 -3.97
N ARG A 48 -10.79 1.35 -3.47
CA ARG A 48 -11.75 0.44 -4.09
C ARG A 48 -12.38 1.05 -5.34
N SER A 49 -13.11 0.22 -6.10
CA SER A 49 -13.78 0.65 -7.33
C SER A 49 -14.86 1.70 -7.09
N ASP A 50 -15.50 1.69 -5.92
CA ASP A 50 -16.44 2.73 -5.47
C ASP A 50 -15.75 4.05 -5.06
N GLY A 51 -14.43 4.07 -4.95
CA GLY A 51 -13.65 5.25 -4.54
C GLY A 51 -13.35 5.33 -3.04
N SER A 52 -13.86 4.40 -2.23
CA SER A 52 -13.53 4.36 -0.80
C SER A 52 -12.09 3.90 -0.57
N PRO A 53 -11.33 4.57 0.33
CA PRO A 53 -10.00 4.10 0.74
C PRO A 53 -10.11 2.81 1.57
N THR A 54 -9.07 1.98 1.53
CA THR A 54 -8.96 0.80 2.39
C THR A 54 -8.36 1.17 3.74
N TYR A 55 -8.57 0.32 4.74
CA TYR A 55 -8.00 0.49 6.08
C TYR A 55 -6.49 0.71 6.03
N ASN A 56 -5.76 -0.10 5.27
CA ASN A 56 -4.31 -0.02 5.12
C ASN A 56 -3.81 1.34 4.58
N LEU A 57 -4.66 2.08 3.84
CA LEU A 57 -4.36 3.45 3.44
C LEU A 57 -4.78 4.46 4.52
N CYS A 58 -6.01 4.34 5.05
CA CYS A 58 -6.55 5.29 6.01
C CYS A 58 -5.65 5.43 7.23
N VAL A 59 -5.26 4.31 7.87
CA VAL A 59 -4.48 4.38 9.11
C VAL A 59 -3.15 5.10 8.94
N VAL A 60 -2.48 4.92 7.80
CA VAL A 60 -1.21 5.59 7.52
C VAL A 60 -1.39 7.09 7.29
N VAL A 61 -2.48 7.49 6.65
CA VAL A 61 -2.77 8.92 6.37
C VAL A 61 -3.28 9.63 7.61
N ASP A 62 -4.13 8.96 8.40
CA ASP A 62 -4.69 9.51 9.64
C ASP A 62 -3.60 9.68 10.71
N ASP A 63 -2.59 8.80 10.74
CA ASP A 63 -1.42 8.89 11.63
C ASP A 63 -0.32 9.85 11.12
N LEU A 64 -0.49 10.50 9.97
CA LEU A 64 0.54 11.34 9.33
C LEU A 64 0.74 12.72 9.99
N GLU A 65 0.04 13.02 11.09
CA GLU A 65 0.17 14.29 11.84
C GLU A 65 1.25 14.26 12.93
#